data_AF-A0A330H2Z0-F1
#
_entry.id   AF-A0A330H2Z0-F1
#
_cell.length_a   1.000
_cell.length_b   1.000
_cell.length_c   1.000
_cell.angle_alpha   90.00
_cell.angle_beta   90.00
_cell.angle_gamma   90.00
#
_symmetry.space_group_name_H-M   'P 1'
#
loop_
_entity.id
_entity.type
_entity.pdbx_description
1 polymer ?
#
loop_
_entity_poly.entity_id
_entity_poly.type
_entity_poly.pdbx_seq_one_letter_code
_entity_poly.pdbx_strand_id
1 'polypeptide(L)'
;MNFQYSTEDCDVADEDRLKQYREKRAEWLYMLTGDPDHAVWKQITAMLWNDAVFRVANESRRLSRLGGYKSSARNWSIAQFMDQGFVAVQSLSIRRLMDKAASKPARQVISLRRVLDDIKVHRELITRENYVAYDGLPYDPEPGERAYIESFVKRGGDAHTQWLPTTGPQAWSVSQMVHERFDKLSGVTRDQRSRSDVIADDVFDKIEAMLTRSGWQDIAEFGNKFIAHAADAHSRSTLLDGQNGFSLDKLARCHEGICRAATAIYGPILWEGSSGLLPIPQFNHFDNLEAAWLLPQDIETLSAFWDAHVENVESWTEGDPLEEKPN
;
A
#
# COMPACT_ATOMS: atom_id res chain seq x y z
N MET A 1 11.49 -13.13 -8.63
CA MET A 1 11.98 -13.43 -7.28
C MET A 1 12.89 -14.64 -7.39
N ASN A 2 14.05 -14.62 -6.75
CA ASN A 2 14.98 -15.75 -6.79
C ASN A 2 14.92 -16.48 -5.45
N PHE A 3 14.45 -17.72 -5.46
CA PHE A 3 14.55 -18.62 -4.31
C PHE A 3 16.01 -19.06 -4.16
N GLN A 4 16.50 -19.16 -2.92
CA GLN A 4 17.88 -19.57 -2.64
C GLN A 4 18.08 -21.06 -2.82
N TYR A 5 17.03 -21.87 -2.58
CA TYR A 5 17.07 -23.33 -2.64
C TYR A 5 16.17 -23.89 -3.74
N SER A 6 16.61 -24.97 -4.37
CA SER A 6 15.75 -25.72 -5.30
C SER A 6 14.57 -26.35 -4.56
N THR A 7 13.53 -26.79 -5.27
CA THR A 7 12.41 -27.49 -4.62
C THR A 7 12.84 -28.86 -4.08
N GLU A 8 13.83 -29.49 -4.70
CA GLU A 8 14.40 -30.80 -4.30
C GLU A 8 15.17 -30.71 -2.97
N ASP A 9 15.70 -29.52 -2.65
CA ASP A 9 16.42 -29.26 -1.40
C ASP A 9 15.50 -28.84 -0.23
N CYS A 10 14.19 -28.76 -0.46
CA CYS A 10 13.23 -28.31 0.55
C CYS A 10 12.61 -29.51 1.30
N ASP A 11 12.37 -29.35 2.61
CA ASP A 11 11.71 -30.36 3.45
C ASP A 11 10.18 -30.33 3.23
N VAL A 12 9.76 -30.82 2.06
CA VAL A 12 8.34 -30.92 1.67
C VAL A 12 8.01 -32.33 1.18
N ALA A 13 6.79 -32.79 1.45
CA ALA A 13 6.29 -34.07 0.95
C ALA A 13 5.77 -34.00 -0.49
N ASP A 14 5.25 -32.84 -0.91
CA ASP A 14 4.66 -32.62 -2.24
C ASP A 14 5.36 -31.47 -2.98
N GLU A 15 6.35 -31.82 -3.79
CA GLU A 15 7.15 -30.86 -4.56
C GLU A 15 6.33 -30.10 -5.60
N ASP A 16 5.33 -30.73 -6.22
CA ASP A 16 4.54 -30.08 -7.26
C ASP A 16 3.60 -29.03 -6.68
N ARG A 17 3.07 -29.30 -5.49
CA ARG A 17 2.33 -28.30 -4.72
C ARG A 17 3.23 -27.16 -4.25
N LEU A 18 4.48 -27.45 -3.87
CA LEU A 18 5.46 -26.41 -3.54
C LEU A 18 5.76 -25.51 -4.76
N LYS A 19 5.92 -26.08 -5.96
CA LYS A 19 6.12 -25.31 -7.20
C LYS A 19 4.97 -24.34 -7.45
N GLN A 20 3.72 -24.82 -7.36
CA GLN A 20 2.52 -23.98 -7.50
C GLN A 20 2.47 -22.86 -6.45
N TYR A 21 2.79 -23.18 -5.19
CA TYR A 21 2.87 -22.18 -4.13
C TYR A 21 3.96 -21.13 -4.42
N ARG A 22 5.15 -21.54 -4.84
CA ARG A 22 6.27 -20.63 -5.18
C ARG A 22 5.91 -19.69 -6.33
N GLU A 23 5.27 -20.21 -7.38
CA GLU A 23 4.79 -19.40 -8.52
C GLU A 23 3.78 -18.35 -8.06
N LYS A 24 2.76 -18.75 -7.29
CA LYS A 24 1.75 -17.84 -6.75
C LYS A 24 2.31 -16.82 -5.78
N ARG A 25 3.19 -17.24 -4.88
CA ARG A 25 3.91 -16.35 -3.96
C ARG A 25 4.73 -15.31 -4.72
N ALA A 26 5.42 -15.72 -5.79
CA ALA A 26 6.19 -14.79 -6.62
C ALA A 26 5.27 -13.79 -7.34
N GLU A 27 4.09 -14.22 -7.83
CA GLU A 27 3.07 -13.34 -8.42
C GLU A 27 2.58 -12.29 -7.40
N TRP A 28 2.22 -12.74 -6.18
CA TRP A 28 1.75 -11.85 -5.11
C TRP A 28 2.81 -10.83 -4.69
N LEU A 29 4.06 -11.28 -4.51
CA LEU A 29 5.15 -10.38 -4.15
C LEU A 29 5.51 -9.43 -5.29
N TYR A 30 5.42 -9.86 -6.54
CA TYR A 30 5.58 -8.97 -7.68
C TYR A 30 4.52 -7.85 -7.67
N MET A 31 3.25 -8.18 -7.43
CA MET A 31 2.19 -7.18 -7.29
C MET A 31 2.38 -6.26 -6.08
N LEU A 32 2.90 -6.77 -4.96
CA LEU A 32 3.07 -5.99 -3.73
C LEU A 32 4.27 -5.05 -3.79
N THR A 33 5.44 -5.52 -4.22
CA THR A 33 6.71 -4.77 -4.20
C THR A 33 7.47 -4.76 -5.52
N GLY A 34 7.31 -5.79 -6.35
CA GLY A 34 8.19 -6.03 -7.51
C GLY A 34 7.89 -5.17 -8.75
N ASP A 35 6.65 -4.75 -8.95
CA ASP A 35 6.29 -3.96 -10.13
C ASP A 35 6.97 -2.55 -10.10
N PRO A 36 7.59 -2.12 -11.21
CA PRO A 36 8.36 -0.87 -11.25
C PRO A 36 7.50 0.39 -11.07
N ASP A 37 6.22 0.36 -11.44
CA ASP A 37 5.40 1.56 -11.55
C ASP A 37 4.16 1.52 -10.66
N HIS A 38 3.56 0.33 -10.53
CA HIS A 38 2.23 0.11 -9.99
C HIS A 38 2.20 -0.84 -8.80
N ALA A 39 3.34 -1.24 -8.23
CA ALA A 39 3.37 -2.06 -7.04
C ALA A 39 2.49 -1.47 -5.92
N VAL A 40 1.75 -2.32 -5.20
CA VAL A 40 0.82 -1.88 -4.15
C VAL A 40 1.53 -1.00 -3.12
N TRP A 41 2.75 -1.36 -2.72
CA TRP A 41 3.52 -0.56 -1.77
C TRP A 41 3.86 0.83 -2.29
N LYS A 42 4.21 0.98 -3.57
CA LYS A 42 4.47 2.29 -4.19
C LYS A 42 3.22 3.16 -4.23
N GLN A 43 2.07 2.55 -4.50
CA GLN A 43 0.80 3.25 -4.47
C GLN A 43 0.46 3.74 -3.05
N ILE A 44 0.68 2.91 -2.02
CA ILE A 44 0.47 3.28 -0.61
C ILE A 44 1.44 4.39 -0.19
N THR A 45 2.74 4.26 -0.47
CA THR A 45 3.73 5.25 -0.06
C THR A 45 3.50 6.60 -0.75
N ALA A 46 3.15 6.61 -2.04
CA ALA A 46 2.79 7.83 -2.77
C ALA A 46 1.52 8.49 -2.19
N MET A 47 0.49 7.69 -1.87
CA MET A 47 -0.74 8.19 -1.23
C MET A 47 -0.45 8.87 0.11
N LEU A 48 0.34 8.22 0.97
CA LEU A 48 0.72 8.74 2.29
C LEU A 48 1.66 9.95 2.18
N TRP A 49 2.58 9.96 1.22
CA TRP A 49 3.44 11.10 0.96
C TRP A 49 2.64 12.35 0.59
N ASN A 50 1.68 12.20 -0.35
CA ASN A 50 0.82 13.31 -0.76
C ASN A 50 -0.05 13.83 0.40
N ASP A 51 -0.52 12.94 1.30
CA ASP A 51 -1.20 13.33 2.53
C ASP A 51 -0.30 14.11 3.49
N ALA A 52 0.93 13.64 3.71
CA ALA A 52 1.89 14.34 4.57
C ALA A 52 2.21 15.75 4.03
N VAL A 53 2.49 15.88 2.73
CA VAL A 53 2.78 17.18 2.09
C VAL A 53 1.58 18.12 2.19
N PHE A 54 0.37 17.63 1.94
CA PHE A 54 -0.84 18.45 2.07
C PHE A 54 -1.07 18.90 3.52
N ARG A 55 -0.87 18.01 4.50
CA ARG A 55 -1.01 18.36 5.92
C ARG A 55 -0.02 19.44 6.34
N VAL A 56 1.22 19.38 5.86
CA VAL A 56 2.22 20.43 6.09
C VAL A 56 1.73 21.76 5.50
N ALA A 57 1.28 21.78 4.24
CA ALA A 57 0.77 22.99 3.60
C ALA A 57 -0.45 23.56 4.34
N ASN A 58 -1.37 22.70 4.78
CA ASN A 58 -2.56 23.10 5.51
C ASN A 58 -2.22 23.63 6.92
N GLU A 59 -1.24 23.04 7.59
CA GLU A 59 -0.75 23.51 8.89
C GLU A 59 -0.06 24.87 8.77
N SER A 60 0.72 25.10 7.70
CA SER A 60 1.29 26.42 7.39
C SER A 60 0.20 27.49 7.23
N ARG A 61 -0.94 27.17 6.60
CA ARG A 61 -2.10 28.07 6.53
C ARG A 61 -2.68 28.33 7.93
N ARG A 62 -2.82 27.32 8.79
CA ARG A 62 -3.31 27.48 10.17
C ARG A 62 -2.39 28.39 10.99
N LEU A 63 -1.08 28.16 10.94
CA LEU A 63 -0.08 28.97 11.63
C LEU A 63 -0.09 30.43 11.18
N SER A 64 -0.21 30.68 9.87
CA SER A 64 -0.32 32.07 9.36
C SER A 64 -1.57 32.81 9.84
N ARG A 65 -2.68 32.10 10.05
CA ARG A 65 -3.90 32.68 10.64
C ARG A 65 -3.69 33.01 12.12
N LEU A 66 -3.12 32.08 12.88
CA LEU A 66 -2.87 32.27 14.32
C LEU A 66 -1.86 33.39 14.58
N GLY A 67 -0.80 33.46 13.79
CA GLY A 67 0.25 34.47 13.90
C GLY A 67 -0.10 35.82 13.26
N GLY A 68 -1.20 35.92 12.51
CA GLY A 68 -1.65 37.18 11.92
C GLY A 68 -0.82 37.71 10.76
N TYR A 69 0.05 36.90 10.14
CA TYR A 69 0.89 37.33 9.01
C TYR A 69 0.30 36.95 7.64
N LYS A 70 0.72 37.67 6.61
CA LYS A 70 0.32 37.41 5.21
C LYS A 70 1.03 36.15 4.70
N SER A 71 0.30 35.31 3.99
CA SER A 71 0.84 34.11 3.34
C SER A 71 0.15 33.91 1.99
N SER A 72 0.94 33.64 0.95
CA SER A 72 0.44 33.30 -0.39
C SER A 72 -0.39 32.02 -0.40
N ALA A 73 -0.13 31.10 0.54
CA ALA A 73 -0.92 29.87 0.73
C ALA A 73 -2.38 30.15 1.12
N ARG A 74 -2.73 31.41 1.46
CA ARG A 74 -4.10 31.86 1.74
C ARG A 74 -4.80 32.49 0.52
N ASN A 75 -4.13 32.63 -0.63
CA ASN A 75 -4.79 33.05 -1.86
C ASN A 75 -5.92 32.05 -2.17
N TRP A 76 -7.13 32.57 -2.40
CA TRP A 76 -8.31 31.73 -2.53
C TRP A 76 -8.22 30.74 -3.70
N SER A 77 -7.84 31.22 -4.89
CA SER A 77 -7.75 30.40 -6.10
C SER A 77 -6.70 29.28 -5.95
N ILE A 78 -5.52 29.60 -5.41
CA ILE A 78 -4.46 28.61 -5.16
C ILE A 78 -4.90 27.62 -4.07
N ALA A 79 -5.50 28.11 -2.98
CA ALA A 79 -5.95 27.25 -1.90
C ALA A 79 -7.02 26.25 -2.37
N GLN A 80 -8.02 26.75 -3.10
CA GLN A 80 -9.08 25.93 -3.69
C GLN A 80 -8.52 24.90 -4.68
N PHE A 81 -7.60 25.30 -5.56
CA PHE A 81 -6.94 24.38 -6.51
C PHE A 81 -6.19 23.25 -5.79
N MET A 82 -5.40 23.59 -4.77
CA MET A 82 -4.66 22.60 -3.96
C MET A 82 -5.61 21.64 -3.22
N ASP A 83 -6.68 22.16 -2.62
CA ASP A 83 -7.63 21.37 -1.85
C ASP A 83 -8.41 20.40 -2.76
N GLN A 84 -8.87 20.88 -3.93
CA GLN A 84 -9.54 20.05 -4.93
C GLN A 84 -8.60 18.98 -5.50
N GLY A 85 -7.37 19.36 -5.87
CA GLY A 85 -6.36 18.44 -6.36
C GLY A 85 -6.01 17.35 -5.33
N PHE A 86 -5.86 17.73 -4.06
CA PHE A 86 -5.62 16.79 -2.96
C PHE A 86 -6.74 15.77 -2.82
N VAL A 87 -7.99 16.23 -2.77
CA VAL A 87 -9.16 15.35 -2.66
C VAL A 87 -9.25 14.40 -3.86
N ALA A 88 -8.98 14.90 -5.07
CA ALA A 88 -8.95 14.10 -6.29
C ALA A 88 -7.88 13.00 -6.25
N VAL A 89 -6.64 13.36 -5.92
CA VAL A 89 -5.52 12.43 -5.84
C VAL A 89 -5.78 11.35 -4.79
N GLN A 90 -6.20 11.73 -3.58
CA GLN A 90 -6.46 10.77 -2.50
C GLN A 90 -7.60 9.82 -2.84
N SER A 91 -8.70 10.33 -3.41
CA SER A 91 -9.84 9.51 -3.80
C SER A 91 -9.46 8.50 -4.89
N LEU A 92 -8.67 8.93 -5.88
CA LEU A 92 -8.21 8.05 -6.95
C LEU A 92 -7.20 7.00 -6.45
N SER A 93 -6.27 7.38 -5.58
CA SER A 93 -5.30 6.46 -4.97
C SER A 93 -6.00 5.34 -4.19
N ILE A 94 -6.99 5.70 -3.36
CA ILE A 94 -7.77 4.73 -2.59
C ILE A 94 -8.56 3.81 -3.53
N ARG A 95 -9.25 4.38 -4.53
CA ARG A 95 -9.99 3.59 -5.52
C ARG A 95 -9.11 2.56 -6.22
N ARG A 96 -7.95 2.98 -6.75
CA ARG A 96 -7.01 2.09 -7.45
C ARG A 96 -6.53 0.93 -6.57
N LEU A 97 -6.24 1.20 -5.30
CA LEU A 97 -5.85 0.16 -4.34
C LEU A 97 -6.98 -0.85 -4.05
N MET A 98 -8.22 -0.44 -4.23
CA MET A 98 -9.42 -1.23 -3.96
C MET A 98 -10.07 -1.86 -5.20
N ASP A 99 -9.52 -1.62 -6.39
CA ASP A 99 -10.04 -2.19 -7.64
C ASP A 99 -9.92 -3.73 -7.63
N LYS A 100 -10.96 -4.42 -8.08
CA LYS A 100 -10.95 -5.88 -8.20
C LYS A 100 -10.24 -6.32 -9.48
N ALA A 101 -9.87 -7.60 -9.54
CA ALA A 101 -9.36 -8.21 -10.76
C ALA A 101 -10.31 -7.95 -11.95
N ALA A 102 -9.73 -7.60 -13.10
CA ALA A 102 -10.53 -7.38 -14.30
C ALA A 102 -10.95 -8.72 -14.91
N SER A 103 -12.12 -8.75 -15.54
CA SER A 103 -12.57 -9.97 -16.26
C SER A 103 -11.73 -10.28 -17.49
N LYS A 104 -10.97 -9.30 -18.02
CA LYS A 104 -10.14 -9.45 -19.22
C LYS A 104 -8.65 -9.37 -18.85
N PRO A 105 -7.81 -10.34 -19.29
CA PRO A 105 -6.37 -10.34 -19.00
C PRO A 105 -5.64 -9.04 -19.41
N ALA A 106 -5.99 -8.47 -20.57
CA ALA A 106 -5.39 -7.22 -21.07
C ALA A 106 -5.75 -5.97 -20.25
N ARG A 107 -6.66 -6.08 -19.27
CA ARG A 107 -7.09 -4.98 -18.41
C ARG A 107 -6.83 -5.26 -16.93
N GLN A 108 -5.95 -6.21 -16.62
CA GLN A 108 -5.63 -6.53 -15.24
C GLN A 108 -5.05 -5.33 -14.51
N VAL A 109 -5.37 -5.24 -13.23
CA VAL A 109 -4.95 -4.16 -12.34
C VAL A 109 -4.04 -4.70 -11.24
N ILE A 110 -3.11 -3.88 -10.76
CA ILE A 110 -2.33 -4.19 -9.56
C ILE A 110 -2.93 -3.40 -8.40
N SER A 111 -3.55 -4.09 -7.46
CA SER A 111 -4.30 -3.50 -6.35
C SER A 111 -4.22 -4.39 -5.11
N LEU A 112 -4.42 -3.80 -3.93
CA LEU A 112 -4.47 -4.54 -2.67
C LEU A 112 -5.65 -5.51 -2.64
N ARG A 113 -6.81 -5.08 -3.13
CA ARG A 113 -8.02 -5.91 -3.20
C ARG A 113 -7.80 -7.17 -4.03
N ARG A 114 -7.18 -7.05 -5.22
CA ARG A 114 -6.89 -8.19 -6.08
C ARG A 114 -5.96 -9.19 -5.41
N VAL A 115 -4.89 -8.71 -4.76
CA VAL A 115 -3.95 -9.58 -4.05
C VAL A 115 -4.66 -10.36 -2.95
N LEU A 116 -5.49 -9.68 -2.14
CA LEU A 116 -6.27 -10.33 -1.09
C LEU A 116 -7.22 -11.40 -1.66
N ASP A 117 -7.95 -11.07 -2.72
CA ASP A 117 -8.88 -11.99 -3.36
C ASP A 117 -8.17 -13.22 -3.94
N ASP A 118 -7.03 -13.03 -4.62
CA ASP A 118 -6.26 -14.13 -5.21
C ASP A 118 -5.65 -15.04 -4.15
N ILE A 119 -5.14 -14.48 -3.05
CA ILE A 119 -4.65 -15.26 -1.89
C ILE A 119 -5.77 -16.09 -1.27
N LYS A 120 -6.97 -15.52 -1.12
CA LYS A 120 -8.13 -16.24 -0.57
C LYS A 120 -8.54 -17.41 -1.46
N VAL A 121 -8.52 -17.22 -2.78
CA VAL A 121 -8.87 -18.26 -3.76
C VAL A 121 -7.85 -19.41 -3.76
N HIS A 122 -6.57 -19.13 -3.52
CA HIS A 122 -5.49 -20.13 -3.51
C HIS A 122 -4.99 -20.44 -2.09
N ARG A 123 -5.84 -20.23 -1.08
CA ARG A 123 -5.52 -20.41 0.34
C ARG A 123 -4.96 -21.80 0.63
N GLU A 124 -5.47 -22.80 -0.06
CA GLU A 124 -5.07 -24.21 0.04
C GLU A 124 -3.61 -24.44 -0.36
N LEU A 125 -2.98 -23.56 -1.14
CA LEU A 125 -1.55 -23.64 -1.44
C LEU A 125 -0.68 -23.20 -0.26
N ILE A 126 -1.23 -22.37 0.64
CA ILE A 126 -0.55 -21.86 1.83
C ILE A 126 -0.73 -22.84 2.99
N THR A 127 -0.21 -24.05 2.81
CA THR A 127 -0.10 -25.04 3.88
C THR A 127 1.03 -24.67 4.83
N ARG A 128 1.02 -25.18 6.06
CA ARG A 128 2.13 -24.99 7.01
C ARG A 128 3.44 -25.48 6.44
N GLU A 129 3.43 -26.63 5.77
CA GLU A 129 4.61 -27.18 5.11
C GLU A 129 5.18 -26.21 4.08
N ASN A 130 4.36 -25.75 3.14
CA ASN A 130 4.80 -24.80 2.12
C ASN A 130 5.24 -23.48 2.77
N TYR A 131 4.47 -22.93 3.70
CA TYR A 131 4.78 -21.66 4.36
C TYR A 131 6.12 -21.69 5.12
N VAL A 132 6.46 -22.81 5.75
CA VAL A 132 7.73 -22.95 6.49
C VAL A 132 8.88 -23.28 5.56
N ALA A 133 8.74 -24.32 4.74
CA ALA A 133 9.85 -24.91 4.00
C ALA A 133 10.07 -24.31 2.60
N TYR A 134 9.31 -23.29 2.18
CA TYR A 134 9.33 -22.82 0.79
C TYR A 134 10.68 -22.40 0.24
N ASP A 135 11.66 -22.04 1.08
CA ASP A 135 13.02 -21.69 0.65
C ASP A 135 14.07 -22.40 1.52
N GLY A 136 13.86 -23.70 1.73
CA GLY A 136 14.87 -24.61 2.28
C GLY A 136 14.97 -24.66 3.80
N LEU A 137 14.09 -24.00 4.55
CA LEU A 137 14.01 -24.20 6.01
C LEU A 137 13.53 -25.63 6.32
N PRO A 138 14.04 -26.27 7.40
CA PRO A 138 13.54 -27.56 7.82
C PRO A 138 12.12 -27.42 8.36
N TYR A 139 11.21 -28.32 8.00
CA TYR A 139 9.86 -28.35 8.59
C TYR A 139 9.93 -28.81 10.04
N ASP A 140 10.73 -29.84 10.35
CA ASP A 140 10.92 -30.31 11.72
C ASP A 140 12.17 -29.68 12.33
N PRO A 141 12.06 -28.68 13.25
CA PRO A 141 13.23 -27.99 13.78
C PRO A 141 13.95 -28.76 14.89
N GLU A 142 13.29 -29.71 15.55
CA GLU A 142 13.81 -30.40 16.74
C GLU A 142 15.13 -31.16 16.50
N PRO A 143 15.34 -31.86 15.38
CA PRO A 143 16.63 -32.49 15.09
C PRO A 143 17.78 -31.48 15.01
N GLY A 144 17.56 -30.32 14.37
CA GLY A 144 18.56 -29.25 14.26
C GLY A 144 18.87 -28.59 15.61
N GLU A 145 17.85 -28.35 16.42
CA GLU A 145 18.00 -27.85 17.78
C GLU A 145 18.81 -28.80 18.66
N ARG A 146 18.47 -30.10 18.66
CA ARG A 146 19.20 -31.12 19.45
C ARG A 146 20.65 -31.21 19.02
N ALA A 147 20.93 -31.26 17.72
CA ALA A 147 22.29 -31.30 17.20
C ALA A 147 23.10 -30.05 17.63
N TYR A 148 22.47 -28.88 17.63
CA TYR A 148 23.08 -27.65 18.13
C TYR A 148 23.41 -27.74 19.63
N ILE A 149 22.44 -28.13 20.47
CA ILE A 149 22.62 -28.28 21.92
C ILE A 149 23.73 -29.28 22.23
N GLU A 150 23.73 -30.46 21.59
CA GLU A 150 24.78 -31.47 21.76
C GLU A 150 26.16 -30.94 21.41
N SER A 151 26.26 -30.16 20.33
CA SER A 151 27.53 -29.54 19.91
C SER A 151 28.03 -28.50 20.91
N PHE A 152 27.12 -27.83 21.62
CA PHE A 152 27.44 -26.85 22.65
C PHE A 152 27.91 -27.54 23.94
N VAL A 153 27.19 -28.58 24.38
CA VAL A 153 27.57 -29.39 25.54
C VAL A 153 28.95 -30.02 25.36
N LYS A 154 29.27 -30.53 24.17
CA LYS A 154 30.58 -31.09 23.83
C LYS A 154 31.73 -30.07 23.87
N ARG A 155 31.46 -28.78 23.66
CA ARG A 155 32.48 -27.72 23.64
C ARG A 155 32.86 -27.22 25.04
N GLY A 156 32.14 -27.64 26.09
CA GLY A 156 32.53 -27.41 27.48
C GLY A 156 32.29 -25.98 27.97
N GLY A 157 31.05 -25.68 28.37
CA GLY A 157 30.68 -24.73 29.43
C GLY A 157 30.96 -23.23 29.27
N ASP A 158 31.86 -22.82 28.38
CA ASP A 158 32.20 -21.41 28.22
C ASP A 158 31.12 -20.66 27.44
N ALA A 159 30.77 -19.47 27.92
CA ALA A 159 29.76 -18.62 27.28
C ALA A 159 30.27 -18.15 25.91
N HIS A 160 29.69 -18.68 24.84
CA HIS A 160 30.01 -18.30 23.47
C HIS A 160 28.80 -17.69 22.77
N THR A 161 29.02 -16.55 22.11
CA THR A 161 28.05 -15.98 21.16
C THR A 161 28.31 -16.60 19.79
N GLN A 162 27.32 -17.27 19.22
CA GLN A 162 27.40 -17.85 17.88
C GLN A 162 26.26 -17.33 17.01
N TRP A 163 26.59 -16.98 15.77
CA TRP A 163 25.59 -16.67 14.75
C TRP A 163 24.93 -17.97 14.28
N LEU A 164 23.62 -18.07 14.46
CA LEU A 164 22.83 -19.17 13.93
C LEU A 164 22.50 -18.93 12.45
N PRO A 165 22.41 -19.99 11.63
CA PRO A 165 21.92 -19.87 10.27
C PRO A 165 20.51 -19.28 10.25
N THR A 166 20.28 -18.35 9.32
CA THR A 166 18.96 -17.72 9.12
C THR A 166 18.23 -18.23 7.88
N THR A 167 18.91 -19.02 7.04
CA THR A 167 18.35 -19.66 5.83
C THR A 167 18.88 -21.08 5.69
N GLY A 168 18.16 -21.87 4.89
CA GLY A 168 18.54 -23.24 4.54
C GLY A 168 18.29 -24.30 5.60
N PRO A 169 18.71 -25.56 5.33
CA PRO A 169 18.27 -26.73 6.09
C PRO A 169 18.72 -26.76 7.55
N GLN A 170 19.71 -25.95 7.91
CA GLN A 170 20.27 -25.87 9.27
C GLN A 170 19.64 -24.74 10.10
N ALA A 171 18.79 -23.90 9.52
CA ALA A 171 18.16 -22.75 10.18
C ALA A 171 16.94 -23.15 11.03
N TRP A 172 17.13 -24.10 11.96
CA TRP A 172 16.09 -24.63 12.84
C TRP A 172 15.40 -23.54 13.69
N SER A 173 16.16 -22.53 14.14
CA SER A 173 15.63 -21.45 14.98
C SER A 173 14.65 -20.56 14.21
N VAL A 174 14.94 -20.28 12.94
CA VAL A 174 14.02 -19.56 12.06
C VAL A 174 12.80 -20.40 11.75
N SER A 175 12.97 -21.70 11.48
CA SER A 175 11.84 -22.62 11.32
C SER A 175 10.88 -22.59 12.51
N GLN A 176 11.39 -22.65 13.75
CA GLN A 176 10.55 -22.53 14.96
C GLN A 176 9.74 -21.23 14.99
N MET A 177 10.38 -20.10 14.71
CA MET A 177 9.72 -18.80 14.65
C MET A 177 8.63 -18.75 13.56
N VAL A 178 8.89 -19.35 12.39
CA VAL A 178 7.93 -19.42 11.27
C VAL A 178 6.74 -20.31 11.66
N HIS A 179 6.96 -21.43 12.33
CA HIS A 179 5.90 -22.28 12.89
C HIS A 179 5.02 -21.55 13.89
N GLU A 180 5.61 -20.86 14.87
CA GLU A 180 4.88 -20.07 15.86
C GLU A 180 4.09 -18.93 15.23
N ARG A 181 4.61 -18.37 14.13
CA ARG A 181 3.86 -17.39 13.35
C ARG A 181 2.66 -18.04 12.68
N PHE A 182 2.85 -19.21 12.06
CA PHE A 182 1.78 -19.92 11.38
C PHE A 182 0.71 -20.44 12.34
N ASP A 183 1.06 -20.81 13.58
CA ASP A 183 0.08 -21.17 14.62
C ASP A 183 -0.95 -20.06 14.85
N LYS A 184 -0.50 -18.79 14.80
CA LYS A 184 -1.40 -17.63 14.91
C LYS A 184 -2.29 -17.43 13.69
N LEU A 185 -1.88 -17.95 12.53
CA LEU A 185 -2.63 -17.86 11.28
C LEU A 185 -3.63 -19.01 11.14
N SER A 186 -3.24 -20.23 11.49
CA SER A 186 -4.10 -21.43 11.40
C SER A 186 -4.99 -21.61 12.62
N GLY A 187 -4.64 -21.01 13.77
CA GLY A 187 -5.33 -21.22 15.04
C GLY A 187 -5.01 -22.57 15.69
N VAL A 188 -4.01 -23.31 15.18
CA VAL A 188 -3.61 -24.63 15.66
C VAL A 188 -2.49 -24.51 16.70
N THR A 189 -2.59 -25.25 17.81
CA THR A 189 -1.56 -25.27 18.86
C THR A 189 -0.39 -26.17 18.47
N ARG A 190 0.75 -25.98 19.16
CA ARG A 190 2.01 -26.70 18.86
C ARG A 190 1.86 -28.23 18.81
N ASP A 191 1.06 -28.79 19.70
CA ASP A 191 0.81 -30.23 19.85
C ASP A 191 -0.11 -30.82 18.78
N GLN A 192 -0.83 -29.97 18.04
CA GLN A 192 -1.82 -30.38 17.04
C GLN A 192 -1.40 -30.05 15.60
N ARG A 193 -0.16 -29.57 15.40
CA ARG A 193 0.35 -29.14 14.09
C ARG A 193 0.30 -30.27 13.07
N SER A 194 -0.14 -29.94 11.86
CA SER A 194 -0.03 -30.80 10.68
C SER A 194 0.63 -30.05 9.52
N ARG A 195 1.35 -30.79 8.67
CA ARG A 195 1.93 -30.27 7.42
C ARG A 195 0.87 -29.65 6.51
N SER A 196 -0.36 -30.19 6.57
CA SER A 196 -1.51 -29.75 5.78
C SER A 196 -2.35 -28.64 6.41
N ASP A 197 -1.98 -28.11 7.59
CA ASP A 197 -2.69 -26.98 8.20
C ASP A 197 -2.70 -25.80 7.23
N VAL A 198 -3.82 -25.10 7.14
CA VAL A 198 -3.99 -23.90 6.31
C VAL A 198 -4.31 -22.69 7.19
N ILE A 199 -4.08 -21.49 6.68
CA ILE A 199 -4.49 -20.23 7.34
C ILE A 199 -6.00 -20.30 7.64
N ALA A 200 -6.47 -19.90 8.81
CA ALA A 200 -7.90 -19.93 9.14
C ALA A 200 -8.68 -18.82 8.40
N ASP A 201 -9.94 -19.10 8.04
CA ASP A 201 -10.78 -18.16 7.29
C ASP A 201 -11.02 -16.84 8.08
N ASP A 202 -11.01 -16.92 9.42
CA ASP A 202 -11.17 -15.77 10.30
C ASP A 202 -10.06 -14.72 10.14
N VAL A 203 -8.86 -15.12 9.71
CA VAL A 203 -7.75 -14.20 9.39
C VAL A 203 -8.14 -13.31 8.21
N PHE A 204 -8.72 -13.90 7.16
CA PHE A 204 -9.18 -13.15 6.00
C PHE A 204 -10.39 -12.29 6.33
N ASP A 205 -11.30 -12.77 7.18
CA ASP A 205 -12.45 -11.99 7.66
C ASP A 205 -12.00 -10.79 8.50
N LYS A 206 -10.94 -10.94 9.30
CA LYS A 206 -10.35 -9.82 10.05
C LYS A 206 -9.77 -8.77 9.10
N ILE A 207 -9.05 -9.17 8.06
CA ILE A 207 -8.50 -8.24 7.04
C ILE A 207 -9.63 -7.55 6.27
N GLU A 208 -10.65 -8.31 5.85
CA GLU A 208 -11.84 -7.78 5.19
C GLU A 208 -12.53 -6.75 6.09
N ALA A 209 -12.73 -7.07 7.37
CA ALA A 209 -13.34 -6.17 8.33
C ALA A 209 -12.49 -4.92 8.60
N MET A 210 -11.15 -4.99 8.50
CA MET A 210 -10.30 -3.80 8.57
C MET A 210 -10.53 -2.89 7.36
N LEU A 211 -10.63 -3.47 6.17
CA LEU A 211 -10.94 -2.73 4.95
C LEU A 211 -12.36 -2.15 5.01
N THR A 212 -13.40 -2.94 5.28
CA THR A 212 -14.78 -2.45 5.34
C THR A 212 -14.95 -1.33 6.37
N ARG A 213 -14.36 -1.46 7.57
CA ARG A 213 -14.44 -0.43 8.62
C ARG A 213 -13.63 0.83 8.32
N SER A 214 -12.72 0.78 7.34
CA SER A 214 -11.92 1.93 6.95
C SER A 214 -12.77 3.03 6.30
N GLY A 215 -13.91 2.66 5.71
CA GLY A 215 -14.82 3.57 5.02
C GLY A 215 -14.37 3.92 3.59
N TRP A 216 -13.50 3.10 2.98
CA TRP A 216 -12.97 3.37 1.64
C TRP A 216 -14.05 3.49 0.57
N GLN A 217 -15.18 2.78 0.72
CA GLN A 217 -16.30 2.84 -0.22
C GLN A 217 -16.86 4.25 -0.33
N ASP A 218 -16.99 4.97 0.79
CA ASP A 218 -17.52 6.34 0.82
C ASP A 218 -16.61 7.28 0.02
N ILE A 219 -15.28 7.13 0.19
CA ILE A 219 -14.29 7.93 -0.54
C ILE A 219 -14.28 7.57 -2.04
N ALA A 220 -14.39 6.29 -2.38
CA ALA A 220 -14.47 5.84 -3.76
C ALA A 220 -15.76 6.32 -4.45
N GLU A 221 -16.90 6.28 -3.76
CA GLU A 221 -18.18 6.80 -4.26
C GLU A 221 -18.14 8.31 -4.43
N PHE A 222 -17.57 9.04 -3.47
CA PHE A 222 -17.32 10.47 -3.60
C PHE A 222 -16.47 10.78 -4.84
N GLY A 223 -15.35 10.07 -5.01
CA GLY A 223 -14.50 10.17 -6.19
C GLY A 223 -15.25 9.90 -7.49
N ASN A 224 -16.11 8.88 -7.52
CA ASN A 224 -16.92 8.59 -8.70
C ASN A 224 -17.87 9.73 -9.06
N LYS A 225 -18.59 10.29 -8.09
CA LYS A 225 -19.65 11.28 -8.37
C LYS A 225 -19.14 12.70 -8.58
N PHE A 226 -18.02 13.07 -7.98
CA PHE A 226 -17.52 14.45 -7.99
C PHE A 226 -16.24 14.65 -8.80
N ILE A 227 -15.48 13.59 -9.06
CA ILE A 227 -14.17 13.69 -9.73
C ILE A 227 -14.18 12.93 -11.05
N ALA A 228 -14.59 11.65 -11.05
CA ALA A 228 -14.51 10.80 -12.24
C ALA A 228 -15.70 10.97 -13.21
N HIS A 229 -16.88 11.32 -12.70
CA HIS A 229 -18.06 11.59 -13.50
C HIS A 229 -18.62 12.96 -13.16
N ALA A 230 -19.02 13.72 -14.18
CA ALA A 230 -19.81 14.94 -14.02
C ALA A 230 -21.26 14.58 -13.65
N ALA A 231 -21.45 13.91 -12.51
CA ALA A 231 -22.76 13.45 -12.06
C ALA A 231 -23.70 14.64 -11.89
N ASP A 232 -24.99 14.49 -12.23
CA ASP A 232 -25.96 15.58 -12.19
C ASP A 232 -26.25 16.11 -10.77
N ALA A 233 -26.95 17.24 -10.68
CA ALA A 233 -27.26 17.89 -9.40
C ALA A 233 -28.04 16.98 -8.44
N HIS A 234 -28.88 16.09 -8.97
CA HIS A 234 -29.67 15.16 -8.17
C HIS A 234 -28.78 14.09 -7.52
N SER A 235 -27.87 13.50 -8.29
CA SER A 235 -26.88 12.52 -7.82
C SER A 235 -25.91 13.09 -6.78
N ARG A 236 -25.59 14.38 -6.86
CA ARG A 236 -24.74 15.10 -5.89
C ARG A 236 -25.44 15.47 -4.58
N SER A 237 -26.74 15.79 -4.63
CA SER A 237 -27.51 16.28 -3.46
C SER A 237 -27.57 15.28 -2.29
N THR A 238 -27.57 13.98 -2.60
CA THR A 238 -27.61 12.89 -1.60
C THR A 238 -26.36 12.79 -0.72
N LEU A 239 -25.25 13.47 -1.06
CA LEU A 239 -23.99 13.43 -0.30
C LEU A 239 -23.70 14.71 0.49
N LEU A 240 -24.39 15.82 0.19
CA LEU A 240 -24.14 17.14 0.77
C LEU A 240 -24.93 17.43 2.06
N ASP A 241 -25.96 16.63 2.38
CA ASP A 241 -26.80 16.76 3.58
C ASP A 241 -26.14 16.26 4.89
N GLY A 242 -24.82 16.43 5.02
CA GLY A 242 -24.17 16.55 6.33
C GLY A 242 -23.51 15.31 6.93
N GLN A 243 -23.45 14.15 6.26
CA GLN A 243 -22.76 12.96 6.81
C GLN A 243 -21.77 12.24 5.86
N ASN A 244 -21.79 12.52 4.55
CA ASN A 244 -20.99 11.79 3.55
C ASN A 244 -19.87 12.60 2.88
N GLY A 245 -19.47 13.73 3.47
CA GLY A 245 -18.36 14.54 2.98
C GLY A 245 -16.98 13.89 3.17
N PHE A 246 -16.03 14.26 2.31
CA PHE A 246 -14.60 13.98 2.46
C PHE A 246 -14.05 14.75 3.67
N SER A 247 -13.40 14.06 4.60
CA SER A 247 -12.74 14.69 5.76
C SER A 247 -11.38 14.05 6.01
N LEU A 248 -10.46 14.80 6.62
CA LEU A 248 -9.12 14.30 6.95
C LEU A 248 -9.15 13.13 7.94
N ASP A 249 -10.17 13.05 8.80
CA ASP A 249 -10.35 11.94 9.75
C ASP A 249 -10.85 10.67 9.05
N LYS A 250 -11.83 10.80 8.14
CA LYS A 250 -12.25 9.68 7.29
C LYS A 250 -11.09 9.17 6.45
N LEU A 251 -10.32 10.09 5.87
CA LEU A 251 -9.15 9.76 5.07
C LEU A 251 -8.09 9.01 5.90
N ALA A 252 -7.77 9.50 7.10
CA ALA A 252 -6.82 8.84 7.99
C ALA A 252 -7.27 7.42 8.37
N ARG A 253 -8.56 7.21 8.63
CA ARG A 253 -9.11 5.86 8.87
C ARG A 253 -9.00 4.95 7.65
N CYS A 254 -9.24 5.48 6.45
CA CYS A 254 -9.02 4.75 5.19
C CYS A 254 -7.56 4.34 5.03
N HIS A 255 -6.63 5.28 5.22
CA HIS A 255 -5.19 5.03 5.18
C HIS A 255 -4.78 3.94 6.17
N GLU A 256 -5.24 4.03 7.43
CA GLU A 256 -4.95 3.04 8.46
C GLU A 256 -5.43 1.64 8.03
N GLY A 257 -6.68 1.52 7.59
CA GLY A 257 -7.25 0.24 7.17
C GLY A 257 -6.50 -0.40 6.00
N ILE A 258 -6.16 0.40 4.98
CA ILE A 258 -5.38 -0.05 3.81
C ILE A 258 -3.98 -0.49 4.23
N CYS A 259 -3.27 0.32 5.03
CA CYS A 259 -1.92 0.01 5.47
C CYS A 259 -1.89 -1.26 6.32
N ARG A 260 -2.83 -1.40 7.27
CA ARG A 260 -2.93 -2.59 8.11
C ARG A 260 -3.23 -3.85 7.31
N ALA A 261 -4.12 -3.76 6.32
CA ALA A 261 -4.40 -4.88 5.43
C ALA A 261 -3.17 -5.26 4.58
N ALA A 262 -2.49 -4.28 3.97
CA ALA A 262 -1.26 -4.52 3.20
C ALA A 262 -0.14 -5.12 4.06
N THR A 263 0.08 -4.59 5.27
CA THR A 263 1.05 -5.13 6.22
C THR A 263 0.67 -6.53 6.69
N ALA A 264 -0.63 -6.82 6.88
CA ALA A 264 -1.10 -8.15 7.29
C ALA A 264 -0.88 -9.21 6.19
N ILE A 265 -1.03 -8.82 4.92
CA ILE A 265 -0.72 -9.69 3.79
C ILE A 265 0.80 -9.88 3.67
N TYR A 266 1.55 -8.79 3.60
CA TYR A 266 2.98 -8.85 3.35
C TYR A 266 3.75 -9.55 4.47
N GLY A 267 3.52 -9.17 5.73
CA GLY A 267 4.25 -9.71 6.87
C GLY A 267 3.75 -11.09 7.33
N PRO A 268 2.60 -11.16 8.03
CA PRO A 268 2.07 -12.44 8.51
C PRO A 268 1.77 -13.47 7.40
N ILE A 269 1.06 -13.13 6.32
CA ILE A 269 0.59 -14.15 5.36
C ILE A 269 1.71 -14.62 4.41
N LEU A 270 2.61 -13.73 4.00
CA LEU A 270 3.67 -14.06 3.05
C LEU A 270 5.06 -14.23 3.68
N TRP A 271 5.18 -14.05 5.01
CA TRP A 271 6.44 -14.12 5.74
C TRP A 271 7.53 -13.17 5.23
N GLU A 272 7.14 -11.93 4.88
CA GLU A 272 8.11 -10.89 4.48
C GLU A 272 8.43 -9.93 5.63
N GLY A 273 9.55 -9.22 5.47
CA GLY A 273 9.96 -8.16 6.40
C GLY A 273 8.99 -6.97 6.41
N SER A 274 9.18 -6.04 7.35
CA SER A 274 8.46 -4.78 7.34
C SER A 274 9.15 -3.75 6.44
N SER A 275 8.40 -3.06 5.58
CA SER A 275 8.84 -1.83 4.93
C SER A 275 8.21 -0.63 5.63
N GLY A 276 8.97 0.46 5.77
CA GLY A 276 8.43 1.72 6.28
C GLY A 276 7.32 2.25 5.36
N LEU A 277 6.20 2.69 5.95
CA LEU A 277 5.03 3.16 5.20
C LEU A 277 5.22 4.57 4.61
N LEU A 278 5.88 5.45 5.37
CA LEU A 278 6.18 6.80 4.95
C LEU A 278 7.63 6.88 4.47
N PRO A 279 7.90 7.38 3.25
CA PRO A 279 9.25 7.66 2.81
C PRO A 279 9.94 8.66 3.76
N ILE A 280 11.19 8.39 4.10
CA ILE A 280 12.03 9.36 4.82
C ILE A 280 12.55 10.37 3.78
N PRO A 281 12.21 11.68 3.91
CA PRO A 281 12.73 12.70 3.02
C PRO A 281 14.27 12.65 2.98
N GLN A 282 14.85 12.57 1.79
CA GLN A 282 16.32 12.61 1.60
C GLN A 282 16.86 14.04 1.49
N PHE A 283 15.98 15.04 1.61
CA PHE A 283 16.28 16.46 1.53
C PHE A 283 15.46 17.25 2.55
N ASN A 284 15.81 18.51 2.77
CA ASN A 284 14.99 19.42 3.58
C ASN A 284 13.69 19.74 2.81
N HIS A 285 12.64 18.96 3.06
CA HIS A 285 11.33 19.18 2.43
C HIS A 285 10.61 20.45 2.91
N PHE A 286 11.18 21.18 3.87
CA PHE A 286 10.72 22.52 4.26
C PHE A 286 11.48 23.65 3.57
N ASP A 287 12.46 23.33 2.71
CA ASP A 287 13.24 24.33 1.99
C ASP A 287 12.34 25.25 1.17
N ASN A 288 12.57 26.56 1.26
CA ASN A 288 11.81 27.65 0.62
C ASN A 288 10.36 27.85 1.10
N LEU A 289 9.88 27.15 2.15
CA LEU A 289 8.52 27.38 2.65
C LEU A 289 8.29 28.79 3.22
N GLU A 290 9.36 29.44 3.67
CA GLU A 290 9.37 30.80 4.18
C GLU A 290 9.46 31.88 3.10
N ALA A 291 9.80 31.50 1.86
CA ALA A 291 9.99 32.43 0.77
C ALA A 291 8.67 33.04 0.30
N ALA A 292 8.71 34.30 -0.15
CA ALA A 292 7.57 34.91 -0.82
C ALA A 292 7.34 34.24 -2.17
N TRP A 293 6.10 33.79 -2.42
CA TRP A 293 5.73 33.14 -3.69
C TRP A 293 5.83 34.08 -4.90
N LEU A 294 5.53 35.36 -4.70
CA LEU A 294 5.59 36.41 -5.71
C LEU A 294 6.09 37.70 -5.06
N LEU A 295 7.03 38.38 -5.71
CA LEU A 295 7.49 39.69 -5.26
C LEU A 295 6.50 40.77 -5.72
N PRO A 296 6.27 41.84 -4.93
CA PRO A 296 5.27 42.85 -5.27
C PRO A 296 5.44 43.49 -6.65
N GLN A 297 6.67 43.68 -7.12
CA GLN A 297 6.97 44.28 -8.43
C GLN A 297 6.54 43.42 -9.62
N ASP A 298 6.34 42.12 -9.43
CA ASP A 298 6.02 41.18 -10.52
C ASP A 298 4.50 40.99 -10.73
N ILE A 299 3.67 41.70 -9.96
CA ILE A 299 2.21 41.56 -10.02
C ILE A 299 1.62 41.99 -11.37
N GLU A 300 2.17 43.05 -11.98
CA GLU A 300 1.73 43.54 -13.29
C GLU A 300 2.04 42.53 -14.39
N THR A 301 3.23 41.93 -14.34
CA THR A 301 3.64 40.85 -15.25
C THR A 301 2.71 39.64 -15.13
N LEU A 302 2.32 39.25 -13.90
CA LEU A 302 1.39 38.14 -13.68
C LEU A 302 -0.02 38.45 -14.19
N SER A 303 -0.48 39.69 -14.04
CA SER A 303 -1.77 40.14 -14.58
C SER A 303 -1.78 40.05 -16.11
N ALA A 304 -0.75 40.58 -16.76
CA ALA A 304 -0.64 40.51 -18.22
C ALA A 304 -0.58 39.06 -18.73
N PHE A 305 0.08 38.15 -18.00
CA PHE A 305 0.08 36.73 -18.32
C PHE A 305 -1.33 36.11 -18.24
N TRP A 306 -2.10 36.44 -17.20
CA TRP A 306 -3.48 35.97 -17.06
C TRP A 306 -4.36 36.48 -18.21
N ASP A 307 -4.30 37.77 -18.52
CA ASP A 307 -5.12 38.39 -19.56
C ASP A 307 -4.81 37.77 -20.94
N ALA A 308 -3.53 37.56 -21.26
CA ALA A 308 -3.12 36.88 -22.49
C ALA A 308 -3.60 35.42 -22.55
N HIS A 309 -3.64 34.71 -21.42
CA HIS A 309 -4.19 33.36 -21.36
C HIS A 309 -5.69 33.35 -21.63
N VAL A 310 -6.44 34.29 -21.03
CA VAL A 310 -7.88 34.46 -21.27
C VAL A 310 -8.15 34.74 -22.74
N GLU A 311 -7.47 35.73 -23.33
CA GLU A 311 -7.62 36.09 -24.74
C GLU A 311 -7.36 34.88 -25.66
N ASN A 312 -6.28 34.12 -25.40
CA ASN A 312 -5.99 32.91 -26.17
C ASN A 312 -7.09 31.84 -26.04
N VAL A 313 -7.64 31.60 -24.85
CA VAL A 313 -8.72 30.61 -24.66
C VAL A 313 -10.02 31.07 -25.32
N GLU A 314 -10.36 32.35 -25.22
CA GLU A 314 -11.54 32.92 -25.88
C GLU A 314 -11.44 32.81 -27.42
N SER A 315 -10.23 33.00 -27.97
CA SER A 315 -9.96 32.85 -29.41
C SER A 315 -10.29 31.46 -29.98
N TRP A 316 -10.33 30.41 -29.15
CA TRP A 316 -10.70 29.06 -29.61
C TRP A 316 -12.15 28.96 -30.08
N THR A 317 -12.99 29.92 -29.67
CA THR A 317 -14.40 30.01 -30.06
C THR A 317 -14.68 31.13 -31.06
N GLU A 318 -13.64 31.82 -31.51
CA GLU A 318 -13.75 32.85 -32.54
C GLU A 318 -13.79 32.20 -33.94
N GLY A 319 -14.89 32.44 -34.67
CA GLY A 319 -15.18 31.87 -35.99
C GLY A 319 -16.33 30.87 -35.96
N ASP A 320 -16.70 30.31 -37.12
CA ASP A 320 -17.63 29.19 -37.17
C ASP A 320 -16.88 27.90 -36.77
N PRO A 321 -17.23 27.23 -35.66
CA PRO A 321 -16.57 26.00 -35.23
C PRO A 321 -16.78 24.82 -36.20
N LEU A 322 -17.62 24.97 -37.22
CA LEU A 322 -17.89 23.99 -38.26
C LEU A 322 -17.21 24.31 -39.60
N GLU A 323 -16.55 25.46 -39.74
CA GLU A 323 -15.71 25.75 -40.90
C GLU A 323 -14.30 25.17 -40.69
N GLU A 324 -13.86 24.29 -41.60
CA GLU A 324 -12.47 23.83 -41.62
C GLU A 324 -11.55 25.02 -41.92
N LYS A 325 -10.70 25.38 -40.95
CA LYS A 325 -9.62 26.34 -41.22
C LYS A 325 -8.74 25.76 -42.33
N PRO A 326 -8.54 26.44 -43.47
CA PRO A 326 -7.61 25.96 -44.49
C PRO A 326 -6.21 25.89 -43.89
N ASN A 327 -5.56 24.72 -44.06
CA ASN A 327 -4.22 24.40 -43.54
C ASN A 327 -3.15 25.42 -43.90
#